data_AF-A0A920HQI6-F1
#
_entry.id   AF-A0A920HQI6-F1
#
_cell.length_a   1.000
_cell.length_b   1.000
_cell.length_c   1.000
_cell.angle_alpha   90.00
_cell.angle_beta   90.00
_cell.angle_gamma   90.00
#
_symmetry.space_group_name_H-M   'P 1'
#
loop_
_entity.id
_entity.type
_entity.pdbx_description
1 polymer ?
#
loop_
_entity_poly.entity_id
_entity_poly.type
_entity_poly.pdbx_seq_one_letter_code
_entity_poly.pdbx_strand_id
1 'polypeptide(L)'
;MSTHKNKPITISTLRKLKKTSEKFSCLTAYEATIAQKISEAGVEVILVGDSLGMVIQGHDSTLPVTMDQLIYHLECVQGVMLTLI
;
A
#
# COMPACT_ATOMS: atom_id res chain seq x y z
N MET A 1 18.08 2.11 -14.40
CA MET A 1 16.99 2.61 -13.52
C MET A 1 15.71 2.52 -14.33
N SER A 2 14.83 1.55 -14.00
CA SER A 2 13.61 1.31 -14.78
C SER A 2 12.66 2.49 -14.65
N THR A 3 12.33 3.10 -15.77
CA THR A 3 11.40 4.20 -15.92
C THR A 3 9.96 3.68 -15.80
N HIS A 4 9.47 3.45 -14.59
CA HIS A 4 8.03 3.29 -14.34
C HIS A 4 7.36 4.67 -14.26
N LYS A 5 7.38 5.44 -15.35
CA LYS A 5 6.52 6.61 -15.50
C LYS A 5 5.36 6.23 -16.41
N ASN A 6 4.13 6.43 -15.92
CA ASN A 6 2.87 6.52 -16.66
C ASN A 6 1.93 5.30 -16.86
N LYS A 7 2.14 4.14 -16.24
CA LYS A 7 1.07 3.11 -16.23
C LYS A 7 0.64 2.76 -14.80
N PRO A 8 -0.67 2.81 -14.50
CA PRO A 8 -1.17 2.37 -13.20
C PRO A 8 -0.82 0.89 -13.00
N ILE A 9 -0.29 0.58 -11.81
CA ILE A 9 -0.08 -0.80 -11.40
C ILE A 9 -1.46 -1.42 -11.12
N THR A 10 -1.68 -2.64 -11.61
CA THR A 10 -2.94 -3.36 -11.44
C THR A 10 -2.65 -4.76 -10.93
N ILE A 11 -3.69 -5.46 -10.46
CA ILE A 11 -3.59 -6.88 -10.11
C ILE A 11 -3.06 -7.72 -11.29
N SER A 12 -3.44 -7.38 -12.53
CA SER A 12 -2.91 -8.03 -13.74
C SER A 12 -1.41 -7.79 -13.92
N THR A 13 -0.92 -6.60 -13.59
CA THR A 13 0.52 -6.27 -13.56
C THR A 13 1.24 -7.17 -12.55
N LEU A 14 0.76 -7.26 -11.31
CA LEU A 14 1.38 -8.09 -10.27
C LEU A 14 1.37 -9.59 -10.62
N ARG A 15 0.28 -10.08 -11.20
CA ARG A 15 0.20 -11.46 -11.71
C ARG A 15 1.23 -11.74 -12.80
N LYS A 16 1.49 -10.77 -13.68
CA LYS A 16 2.52 -10.89 -14.71
C LYS A 16 3.91 -10.97 -14.07
N LEU A 17 4.24 -10.06 -13.15
CA LEU A 17 5.52 -10.04 -12.43
C LEU A 17 5.77 -11.37 -11.70
N LYS A 18 4.74 -11.91 -11.02
CA LYS A 18 4.81 -13.24 -10.40
C LYS A 18 5.09 -14.36 -11.40
N LYS A 19 4.45 -14.34 -12.58
CA LYS A 19 4.67 -15.34 -13.65
C LYS A 19 6.06 -15.27 -14.27
N THR A 20 6.63 -14.06 -14.36
CA THR A 20 7.98 -13.84 -14.90
C THR A 20 9.08 -13.93 -13.84
N SER A 21 8.73 -14.31 -12.59
CA SER A 21 9.65 -14.35 -11.44
C SER A 21 10.33 -13.01 -11.15
N GLU A 22 9.72 -11.91 -11.58
CA GLU A 22 10.19 -10.56 -11.31
C GLU A 22 9.63 -10.10 -9.95
N LYS A 23 10.50 -9.57 -9.09
CA LYS A 23 10.11 -9.08 -7.77
C LYS A 23 9.54 -7.67 -7.89
N PHE A 24 8.61 -7.34 -6.99
CA PHE A 24 8.05 -6.01 -6.83
C PHE A 24 8.11 -5.62 -5.36
N SER A 25 8.11 -4.32 -5.09
CA SER A 25 8.12 -3.76 -3.75
C SER A 25 6.71 -3.47 -3.25
N CYS A 26 6.52 -3.60 -1.94
CA CYS A 26 5.27 -3.33 -1.25
C CYS A 26 5.61 -2.64 0.07
N LEU A 27 4.97 -1.51 0.34
CA LEU A 27 5.16 -0.76 1.59
C LEU A 27 3.82 -0.43 2.23
N THR A 28 3.80 -0.30 3.55
CA THR A 28 2.61 0.17 4.26
C THR A 28 2.51 1.69 4.22
N ALA A 29 1.30 2.20 4.04
CA ALA A 29 0.99 3.62 4.17
C ALA A 29 -0.45 3.77 4.66
N TYR A 30 -0.68 4.74 5.55
CA TYR A 30 -1.98 4.94 6.21
C TYR A 30 -2.54 6.36 5.98
N GLU A 31 -1.82 7.20 5.22
CA GLU A 31 -2.20 8.57 4.89
C GLU A 31 -1.73 8.96 3.48
N ALA A 32 -2.42 9.94 2.88
CA ALA A 32 -2.19 10.38 1.50
C ALA A 32 -0.75 10.86 1.24
N THR A 33 -0.17 11.64 2.15
CA THR A 33 1.13 12.30 1.93
C THR A 33 2.26 11.27 1.84
N ILE A 34 2.28 10.27 2.71
CA ILE A 34 3.27 9.20 2.68
C ILE A 34 3.02 8.28 1.48
N ALA A 35 1.75 7.94 1.20
CA ALA A 35 1.38 7.17 0.02
C ALA A 35 1.89 7.81 -1.27
N GLN A 36 1.70 9.12 -1.42
CA GLN A 36 2.18 9.90 -2.58
C GLN A 36 3.69 9.77 -2.75
N LYS A 37 4.46 9.96 -1.67
CA LYS A 37 5.93 9.85 -1.71
C LYS A 37 6.40 8.43 -2.05
N ILE A 38 5.74 7.41 -1.51
CA ILE A 38 6.01 6.00 -1.82
C ILE A 38 5.77 5.73 -3.31
N SER A 39 4.67 6.26 -3.87
CA SER A 39 4.38 6.16 -5.30
C SER A 39 5.43 6.85 -6.16
N GLU A 40 5.88 8.04 -5.78
CA GLU A 40 6.91 8.79 -6.49
C GLU A 40 8.29 8.11 -6.42
N ALA A 41 8.55 7.37 -5.35
CA ALA A 41 9.76 6.55 -5.19
C ALA A 41 9.76 5.27 -6.05
N GLY A 42 8.64 4.96 -6.73
CA GLY A 42 8.54 3.83 -7.66
C GLY A 42 8.09 2.52 -7.03
N VAL A 43 7.50 2.56 -5.83
CA VAL A 43 6.91 1.35 -5.21
C VAL A 43 5.63 0.95 -5.92
N GLU A 44 5.44 -0.34 -6.15
CA GLU A 44 4.35 -0.85 -6.96
C GLU A 44 3.04 -1.04 -6.20
N VAL A 45 3.11 -1.25 -4.88
CA VAL A 45 1.95 -1.58 -4.04
C VAL A 45 2.00 -0.86 -2.70
N ILE A 46 0.86 -0.30 -2.31
CA ILE A 46 0.60 0.16 -0.93
C ILE A 46 -0.27 -0.85 -0.19
N LEU A 47 0.09 -1.16 1.05
CA LEU A 47 -0.69 -2.00 1.95
C LEU A 47 -1.25 -1.19 3.13
N VAL A 48 -2.57 -1.21 3.29
CA VAL A 48 -3.27 -0.70 4.49
C VAL A 48 -3.60 -1.89 5.38
N GLY A 49 -2.65 -2.26 6.23
CA GLY A 49 -2.77 -3.40 7.13
C GLY A 49 -3.15 -3.02 8.57
N ASP A 50 -3.53 -4.02 9.36
CA ASP A 50 -3.83 -3.93 10.79
C ASP A 50 -2.62 -3.51 11.65
N SER A 51 -1.40 -3.52 11.09
CA SER A 51 -0.21 -2.93 11.69
C SER A 51 -0.36 -1.44 12.05
N LEU A 52 -1.37 -0.75 11.51
CA LEU A 52 -1.76 0.59 11.96
C LEU A 52 -2.08 0.63 13.47
N GLY A 53 -2.56 -0.47 14.05
CA GLY A 53 -2.85 -0.56 15.49
C GLY A 53 -1.61 -0.30 16.33
N MET A 54 -0.46 -0.84 15.92
CA MET A 54 0.80 -0.64 16.63
C MET A 54 1.47 0.68 16.24
N VAL A 55 1.51 1.00 14.93
CA VAL A 55 2.31 2.11 14.41
C VAL A 55 1.61 3.47 14.55
N ILE A 56 0.28 3.50 14.39
CA ILE A 56 -0.51 4.74 14.40
C ILE A 56 -1.26 4.89 15.72
N GLN A 57 -1.86 3.81 16.23
CA GLN A 57 -2.72 3.87 17.43
C GLN A 57 -1.97 3.58 18.74
N GLY A 58 -0.74 3.05 18.66
CA GLY A 58 0.11 2.77 19.82
C GLY A 58 -0.34 1.57 20.66
N HIS A 59 -1.09 0.63 20.08
CA HIS A 59 -1.44 -0.63 20.72
C HIS A 59 -0.26 -1.60 20.76
N ASP A 60 -0.26 -2.49 21.75
CA ASP A 60 0.76 -3.55 21.87
C ASP A 60 0.55 -4.72 20.88
N SER A 61 -0.58 -4.75 20.19
CA SER A 61 -0.91 -5.75 19.18
C SER A 61 -1.90 -5.19 18.15
N THR A 62 -2.16 -5.94 17.09
CA THR A 62 -3.14 -5.56 16.05
C THR A 62 -4.57 -6.00 16.36
N LEU A 63 -4.79 -6.80 17.42
CA LEU A 63 -6.10 -7.30 17.82
C LEU A 63 -7.18 -6.20 18.05
N PRO A 64 -6.85 -5.01 18.57
CA PRO A 64 -7.85 -3.96 18.79
C PRO A 64 -8.32 -3.25 17.51
N VAL A 65 -7.67 -3.48 16.37
CA VAL A 65 -7.98 -2.77 15.13
C VAL A 65 -9.32 -3.22 14.58
N THR A 66 -10.18 -2.25 14.24
CA THR A 66 -11.49 -2.50 13.66
C THR A 66 -11.50 -2.33 12.14
N MET A 67 -12.50 -2.92 11.48
CA MET A 67 -12.70 -2.73 10.03
C MET A 67 -12.96 -1.27 9.68
N ASP A 68 -13.69 -0.52 10.52
CA ASP A 68 -13.96 0.91 10.27
C ASP A 68 -12.66 1.73 10.26
N GLN A 69 -11.70 1.38 11.13
CA GLN A 69 -10.39 2.02 11.16
C GLN A 69 -9.57 1.69 9.90
N LEU A 70 -9.60 0.43 9.44
CA LEU A 70 -8.96 0.04 8.18
C LEU A 70 -9.57 0.77 6.99
N ILE A 71 -10.91 0.85 6.91
CA ILE A 71 -11.63 1.56 5.85
C ILE A 71 -11.26 3.04 5.85
N TYR A 72 -11.23 3.68 7.01
CA TYR A 72 -10.82 5.09 7.12
C TYR A 72 -9.42 5.34 6.54
N HIS A 73 -8.45 4.51 6.90
CA HIS A 73 -7.09 4.63 6.36
C HIS A 73 -6.99 4.26 4.88
N LEU A 74 -7.84 3.36 4.40
CA LEU A 74 -7.96 3.04 2.98
C LEU A 74 -8.49 4.23 2.17
N GLU A 75 -9.55 4.89 2.65
CA GLU A 75 -10.11 6.10 2.03
C GLU A 75 -9.07 7.23 1.95
N CYS A 76 -8.18 7.31 2.95
CA CYS A 76 -7.09 8.28 2.97
C CYS A 76 -6.04 8.03 1.86
N VAL A 77 -5.88 6.80 1.35
CA VAL A 77 -4.82 6.45 0.38
C VAL A 77 -5.30 6.01 -1.00
N GLN A 78 -6.60 5.71 -1.18
CA GLN A 78 -7.16 5.11 -2.40
C GLN A 78 -6.89 5.90 -3.69
N GLY A 79 -6.66 7.22 -3.58
CA GLY A 79 -6.43 8.10 -4.73
C GLY A 79 -5.02 8.07 -5.31
N VAL A 80 -4.08 7.32 -4.70
CA VAL A 80 -2.65 7.42 -5.04
C VAL A 80 -2.19 6.30 -5.97
N MET A 81 -2.37 5.03 -5.61
CA MET A 81 -1.94 3.88 -6.41
C MET A 81 -2.79 2.63 -6.11
N LEU A 82 -2.34 1.46 -6.57
CA LEU A 82 -2.91 0.17 -6.16
C LEU A 82 -2.74 -0.05 -4.65
N THR A 83 -3.85 0.03 -3.93
CA THR A 83 -3.90 -0.24 -2.50
C THR A 83 -4.52 -1.61 -2.22
N LEU A 84 -3.91 -2.36 -1.29
CA LEU A 84 -4.42 -3.62 -0.74
C LEU A 84 -4.76 -3.46 0.74
N ILE A 85 -5.68 -4.29 1.22
CA ILE A 85 -5.96 -4.53 2.65
C ILE A 85 -5.38 -5.90 3.01
#